data_AF-A0A1G3LRB8-F1
#
_entry.id   AF-A0A1G3LRB8-F1
#
_cell.length_a   1.000
_cell.length_b   1.000
_cell.length_c   1.000
_cell.angle_alpha   90.00
_cell.angle_beta   90.00
_cell.angle_gamma   90.00
#
_symmetry.space_group_name_H-M   'P 1'
#
loop_
_entity.id
_entity.type
_entity.pdbx_description
1 polymer ?
#
loop_
_entity_poly.entity_id
_entity_poly.type
_entity_poly.pdbx_seq_one_letter_code
_entity_poly.pdbx_strand_id
1 'polypeptide(L)'
;MALESFEVSKDDTFGDLLNDYEKKQKVKVGVYTCGYFEYWRMYPKTLEAFVRGDLEKVLGQLRKHLGPQVEIVWPGLVSTLDEADRAGRLFKKENIDLVLFVAFTYTVDVISLQCLRYVEKVPLILFLRQSHRDIDFQGNYEQTLRNSAMIAASQLTGTFRKMGIFENFEVVVGADFEEEPYRLIRKYADAVGTYHYLRELNIGIIGHVFRGMFDHEFDRTSITGTLGPQVIDIQISHLLDLWEKVTEEEVEEYAGQLEWVRRYRFQDVKEEEFLRECRFTIAYKRLIRRFRLDAVCFLGQHYVEVKTGCTGYLASVVLAKEKQYMANTEGDVNGLVMMCIMNRLTGQAPLFGEWGEYGEKENAMQMMMHGYGDPDLAKGPEHVRITATPENWGHQGSGLSVEFTARPGPVTIGHLIDDKRDGWRMLIGKGEAIAAAQSIPCEDVTLLYKPEIPIKDFVRKILKTGFDHHAIICYGDVTQELGYLADLMGVKKDQV
;
A
#
# COMPACT_ATOMS: atom_id res chain seq x y z
N MET A 1 -22.18 37.00 8.50
CA MET A 1 -20.78 36.57 8.38
C MET A 1 -20.47 36.53 6.90
N ALA A 2 -19.45 37.25 6.45
CA ALA A 2 -18.94 37.06 5.09
C ALA A 2 -18.31 35.67 5.05
N LEU A 3 -18.73 34.81 4.11
CA LEU A 3 -18.06 33.54 3.86
C LEU A 3 -16.70 33.89 3.24
N GLU A 4 -15.65 33.80 4.04
CA GLU A 4 -14.27 33.92 3.55
C GLU A 4 -13.91 32.65 2.79
N SER A 5 -13.15 32.80 1.70
CA SER A 5 -12.59 31.63 0.99
C SER A 5 -11.76 30.80 1.97
N PHE A 6 -11.78 29.48 1.81
CA PHE A 6 -10.97 28.55 2.61
C PHE A 6 -9.48 28.93 2.64
N GLU A 7 -8.97 29.50 1.54
CA GLU A 7 -7.59 29.96 1.40
C GLU A 7 -7.21 31.10 2.35
N VAL A 8 -8.19 31.91 2.79
CA VAL A 8 -7.99 33.10 3.63
C VAL A 8 -8.71 33.03 4.97
N SER A 9 -9.61 32.06 5.14
CA SER A 9 -10.37 31.85 6.36
C SER A 9 -9.45 31.58 7.54
N LYS A 10 -9.67 32.32 8.63
CA LYS A 10 -8.97 32.11 9.90
C LYS A 10 -9.70 31.13 10.82
N ASP A 11 -10.91 30.74 10.46
CA ASP A 11 -11.71 29.79 11.22
C ASP A 11 -11.28 28.34 10.90
N ASP A 12 -11.43 27.44 11.87
CA ASP A 12 -11.21 26.00 11.70
C ASP A 12 -12.42 25.29 11.06
N THR A 13 -13.20 26.01 10.25
CA THR A 13 -14.34 25.48 9.49
C THR A 13 -13.91 25.19 8.07
N PHE A 14 -13.99 23.91 7.68
CA PHE A 14 -13.47 23.39 6.42
C PHE A 14 -14.65 22.90 5.56
N GLY A 15 -14.80 23.36 4.30
CA GLY A 15 -15.97 22.94 3.52
C GLY A 15 -16.16 23.50 2.10
N ASP A 16 -15.12 23.64 1.27
CA ASP A 16 -15.33 23.98 -0.15
C ASP A 16 -14.69 22.99 -1.15
N LEU A 17 -13.61 22.27 -0.78
CA LEU A 17 -12.93 21.27 -1.63
C LEU A 17 -12.46 20.00 -0.89
N LEU A 18 -12.59 19.94 0.43
CA LEU A 18 -12.11 18.82 1.25
C LEU A 18 -13.30 17.96 1.68
N ASN A 19 -13.20 16.66 1.43
CA ASN A 19 -14.30 15.75 1.74
C ASN A 19 -14.38 15.41 3.23
N ASP A 20 -15.60 15.14 3.71
CA ASP A 20 -15.88 14.52 5.01
C ASP A 20 -16.27 13.05 4.81
N TYR A 21 -15.48 12.30 4.03
CA TYR A 21 -15.82 10.93 3.72
C TYR A 21 -15.48 10.00 4.89
N GLU A 22 -16.47 9.18 5.26
CA GLU A 22 -16.21 7.99 6.06
C GLU A 22 -15.41 7.02 5.20
N LYS A 23 -14.12 6.88 5.52
CA LYS A 23 -13.23 5.95 4.80
C LYS A 23 -13.72 4.52 4.92
N LYS A 24 -13.61 3.77 3.83
CA LYS A 24 -14.00 2.38 3.80
C LYS A 24 -13.11 1.55 4.72
N GLN A 25 -13.74 0.98 5.76
CA GLN A 25 -13.02 0.24 6.79
C GLN A 25 -12.69 -1.20 6.40
N LYS A 26 -13.52 -1.83 5.55
CA LYS A 26 -13.40 -3.26 5.21
C LYS A 26 -13.60 -3.51 3.72
N VAL A 27 -12.83 -4.45 3.20
CA VAL A 27 -13.04 -5.01 1.85
C VAL A 27 -14.20 -5.98 1.93
N LYS A 28 -15.20 -5.83 1.06
CA LYS A 28 -16.34 -6.74 0.98
C LYS A 28 -16.12 -7.78 -0.10
N VAL A 29 -15.99 -9.05 0.30
CA VAL A 29 -15.76 -10.17 -0.61
C VAL A 29 -17.05 -10.96 -0.77
N GLY A 30 -17.61 -10.94 -1.98
CA GLY A 30 -18.71 -11.80 -2.37
C GLY A 30 -18.22 -13.21 -2.66
N VAL A 31 -18.51 -14.16 -1.76
CA VAL A 31 -18.11 -15.56 -1.94
C VAL A 31 -19.22 -16.30 -2.67
N TYR A 32 -19.03 -16.59 -3.95
CA TYR A 32 -19.97 -17.34 -4.76
C TYR A 32 -19.62 -18.82 -4.73
N THR A 33 -20.36 -19.60 -3.92
CA THR A 33 -20.22 -21.06 -3.89
C THR A 33 -21.26 -21.73 -4.77
N CYS A 34 -20.89 -22.64 -5.65
CA CYS A 34 -21.85 -23.33 -6.52
C CYS A 34 -21.63 -24.84 -6.65
N GLY A 35 -22.72 -25.53 -7.03
CA GLY A 35 -22.71 -26.93 -7.43
C GLY A 35 -24.02 -27.31 -8.13
N TYR A 36 -23.98 -28.26 -9.06
CA TYR A 36 -25.12 -28.51 -9.96
C TYR A 36 -26.27 -29.29 -9.30
N PHE A 37 -27.48 -28.73 -9.41
CA PHE A 37 -28.67 -29.25 -8.73
C PHE A 37 -29.04 -30.70 -9.09
N GLU A 38 -28.73 -31.16 -10.30
CA GLU A 38 -29.06 -32.53 -10.72
C GLU A 38 -28.30 -33.58 -9.90
N TYR A 39 -27.08 -33.26 -9.47
CA TYR A 39 -26.29 -34.17 -8.65
C TYR A 39 -26.90 -34.39 -7.27
N TRP A 40 -27.56 -33.39 -6.69
CA TRP A 40 -28.30 -33.54 -5.44
C TRP A 40 -29.49 -34.48 -5.60
N ARG A 41 -30.12 -34.50 -6.79
CA ARG A 41 -31.22 -35.44 -7.09
C ARG A 41 -30.73 -36.86 -7.32
N MET A 42 -29.55 -37.02 -7.93
CA MET A 42 -28.93 -38.33 -8.18
C MET A 42 -28.37 -38.96 -6.90
N TYR A 43 -27.77 -38.16 -6.01
CA TYR A 43 -27.06 -38.62 -4.81
C TYR A 43 -27.46 -37.85 -3.53
N PRO A 44 -28.75 -37.87 -3.13
CA PRO A 44 -29.31 -36.99 -2.10
C PRO A 44 -28.82 -37.25 -0.68
N LYS A 45 -28.18 -38.41 -0.42
CA LYS A 45 -27.73 -38.82 0.93
C LYS A 45 -26.22 -38.76 1.13
N THR A 46 -25.47 -38.57 0.06
CA THR A 46 -24.02 -38.80 0.02
C THR A 46 -23.30 -37.58 -0.51
N LEU A 47 -23.30 -37.37 -1.84
CA LEU A 47 -22.57 -36.28 -2.49
C LEU A 47 -22.94 -34.89 -1.93
N GLU A 48 -24.22 -34.62 -1.69
CA GLU A 48 -24.64 -33.35 -1.10
C GLU A 48 -24.05 -33.13 0.30
N ALA A 49 -24.03 -34.17 1.14
CA ALA A 49 -23.45 -34.11 2.47
C ALA A 49 -21.93 -33.90 2.43
N PHE A 50 -21.23 -34.57 1.50
CA PHE A 50 -19.79 -34.38 1.31
C PHE A 50 -19.45 -32.95 0.87
N VAL A 51 -20.21 -32.39 -0.08
CA VAL A 51 -20.01 -31.02 -0.56
C VAL A 51 -20.31 -30.00 0.53
N ARG A 52 -21.36 -30.20 1.34
CA ARG A 52 -21.65 -29.32 2.48
C ARG A 52 -20.52 -29.33 3.51
N GLY A 53 -19.96 -30.50 3.81
CA GLY A 53 -18.81 -30.61 4.72
C GLY A 53 -17.55 -29.95 4.17
N ASP A 54 -17.30 -30.03 2.86
CA ASP A 54 -16.17 -29.31 2.23
C ASP A 54 -16.39 -27.80 2.22
N LEU A 55 -17.62 -27.35 1.97
CA LEU A 55 -17.99 -25.95 2.00
C LEU A 55 -17.73 -25.33 3.37
N GLU A 56 -18.06 -26.04 4.45
CA GLU A 56 -17.76 -25.58 5.81
C GLU A 56 -16.26 -25.42 6.05
N LYS A 57 -15.42 -26.34 5.53
CA LYS A 57 -13.96 -26.23 5.61
C LYS A 57 -13.45 -25.00 4.87
N VAL A 58 -13.90 -24.80 3.62
CA VAL A 58 -13.49 -23.65 2.78
C VAL A 58 -13.89 -22.34 3.45
N LEU A 59 -15.13 -22.21 3.93
CA LEU A 59 -15.57 -21.00 4.64
C LEU A 59 -14.82 -20.78 5.95
N GLY A 60 -14.50 -21.85 6.68
CA GLY A 60 -13.67 -21.78 7.88
C GLY A 60 -12.28 -21.22 7.58
N GLN A 61 -11.64 -21.73 6.54
CA GLN A 61 -10.32 -21.25 6.11
C GLN A 61 -10.35 -19.82 5.58
N LEU A 62 -11.38 -19.43 4.81
CA LEU A 62 -11.55 -18.05 4.36
C LEU A 62 -11.70 -17.09 5.54
N ARG A 63 -12.55 -17.40 6.51
CA ARG A 63 -12.72 -16.57 7.72
C ARG A 63 -11.43 -16.43 8.52
N LYS A 64 -10.67 -17.53 8.65
CA LYS A 64 -9.37 -17.55 9.34
C LYS A 64 -8.35 -16.63 8.66
N HIS A 65 -8.21 -16.73 7.34
CA HIS A 65 -7.14 -16.05 6.60
C HIS A 65 -7.48 -14.61 6.20
N LEU A 66 -8.73 -14.34 5.84
CA LEU A 66 -9.17 -12.99 5.48
C LEU A 66 -9.29 -12.07 6.71
N GLY A 67 -9.51 -12.64 7.90
CA GLY A 67 -9.46 -11.90 9.16
C GLY A 67 -10.52 -10.79 9.27
N PRO A 68 -10.41 -9.90 10.28
CA PRO A 68 -11.46 -8.94 10.62
C PRO A 68 -11.56 -7.75 9.66
N GLN A 69 -10.54 -7.51 8.83
CA GLN A 69 -10.50 -6.40 7.86
C GLN A 69 -11.26 -6.69 6.57
N VAL A 70 -11.78 -7.92 6.44
CA VAL A 70 -12.57 -8.36 5.29
C VAL A 70 -13.94 -8.80 5.76
N GLU A 71 -14.97 -8.36 5.06
CA GLU A 71 -16.36 -8.77 5.27
C GLU A 71 -16.76 -9.77 4.19
N ILE A 72 -17.19 -10.96 4.61
CA ILE A 72 -17.65 -12.00 3.67
C ILE A 72 -19.16 -11.87 3.46
N VAL A 73 -19.55 -11.60 2.22
CA VAL A 73 -20.94 -11.64 1.76
C VAL A 73 -21.18 -12.98 1.09
N TRP A 74 -21.95 -13.87 1.72
CA TRP A 74 -22.13 -15.25 1.26
C TRP A 74 -23.62 -15.63 1.18
N PRO A 75 -24.16 -15.94 -0.02
CA PRO A 75 -25.57 -16.25 -0.22
C PRO A 75 -25.94 -17.72 0.07
N GLY A 76 -24.97 -18.57 0.41
CA GLY A 76 -25.15 -20.02 0.47
C GLY A 76 -24.63 -20.75 -0.77
N LEU A 77 -24.79 -22.07 -0.79
CA LEU A 77 -24.53 -22.91 -1.97
C LEU A 77 -25.59 -22.64 -3.05
N VAL A 78 -25.15 -22.15 -4.20
CA VAL A 78 -26.00 -21.83 -5.36
C VAL A 78 -26.04 -23.00 -6.32
N SER A 79 -27.24 -23.46 -6.66
CA SER A 79 -27.45 -24.63 -7.53
C SER A 79 -28.43 -24.40 -8.65
N THR A 80 -29.19 -23.30 -8.62
CA THR A 80 -30.23 -22.97 -9.60
C THR A 80 -30.12 -21.52 -10.10
N LEU A 81 -30.79 -21.23 -11.22
CA LEU A 81 -30.84 -19.87 -11.77
C LEU A 81 -31.46 -18.85 -10.80
N ASP A 82 -32.52 -19.23 -10.09
CA ASP A 82 -33.18 -18.33 -9.13
C ASP A 82 -32.30 -18.02 -7.92
N GLU A 83 -31.52 -19.00 -7.45
CA GLU A 83 -30.52 -18.79 -6.39
C GLU A 83 -29.39 -17.90 -6.88
N ALA A 84 -28.92 -18.08 -8.11
CA ALA A 84 -27.89 -17.24 -8.70
C ALA A 84 -28.35 -15.80 -8.91
N ASP A 85 -29.61 -15.58 -9.32
CA ASP A 85 -30.19 -14.23 -9.42
C ASP A 85 -30.24 -13.54 -8.05
N ARG A 86 -30.68 -14.25 -7.01
CA ARG A 86 -30.67 -13.74 -5.63
C ARG A 86 -29.26 -13.42 -5.14
N ALA A 87 -28.29 -14.28 -5.43
CA ALA A 87 -26.88 -14.06 -5.11
C ALA A 87 -26.33 -12.80 -5.79
N GLY A 88 -26.57 -12.62 -7.09
CA GLY A 88 -26.13 -11.44 -7.83
C GLY A 88 -26.77 -10.14 -7.31
N ARG A 89 -28.07 -10.16 -6.99
CA ARG A 89 -28.76 -9.03 -6.35
C ARG A 89 -28.17 -8.71 -4.98
N LEU A 90 -27.85 -9.71 -4.18
CA LEU A 90 -27.19 -9.52 -2.88
C LEU A 90 -25.83 -8.85 -3.07
N PHE A 91 -24.98 -9.37 -3.95
CA PHE A 91 -23.66 -8.80 -4.22
C PHE A 91 -23.72 -7.35 -4.69
N LYS A 92 -24.65 -7.03 -5.59
CA LYS A 92 -24.90 -5.66 -6.03
C LYS A 92 -25.39 -4.76 -4.89
N LYS A 93 -26.33 -5.24 -4.07
CA LYS A 93 -26.88 -4.48 -2.94
C LYS A 93 -25.81 -4.17 -1.90
N GLU A 94 -24.97 -5.16 -1.58
CA GLU A 94 -23.93 -5.02 -0.57
C GLU A 94 -22.70 -4.23 -1.07
N ASN A 95 -22.65 -3.95 -2.39
CA ASN A 95 -21.56 -3.25 -3.07
C ASN A 95 -20.20 -3.89 -2.79
N ILE A 96 -20.09 -5.17 -3.16
CA ILE A 96 -18.86 -5.95 -2.98
C ILE A 96 -17.70 -5.41 -3.84
N ASP A 97 -16.47 -5.58 -3.35
CA ASP A 97 -15.23 -5.14 -4.01
C ASP A 97 -14.51 -6.26 -4.74
N LEU A 98 -14.81 -7.51 -4.38
CA LEU A 98 -14.14 -8.68 -4.92
C LEU A 98 -15.13 -9.86 -4.98
N VAL A 99 -15.14 -10.58 -6.09
CA VAL A 99 -15.83 -11.87 -6.20
C VAL A 99 -14.83 -12.99 -5.98
N LEU A 100 -15.11 -13.88 -5.02
CA LEU A 100 -14.43 -15.17 -4.91
C LEU A 100 -15.35 -16.27 -5.43
N PHE A 101 -15.05 -16.78 -6.62
CA PHE A 101 -15.80 -17.85 -7.27
C PHE A 101 -15.26 -19.22 -6.84
N VAL A 102 -16.10 -20.05 -6.23
CA VAL A 102 -15.75 -21.39 -5.74
C VAL A 102 -16.78 -22.41 -6.23
N ALA A 103 -16.39 -23.26 -7.18
CA ALA A 103 -17.21 -24.40 -7.59
C ALA A 103 -16.85 -25.63 -6.77
N PHE A 104 -17.86 -26.33 -6.24
CA PHE A 104 -17.67 -27.61 -5.53
C PHE A 104 -17.87 -28.81 -6.45
N THR A 105 -18.77 -28.69 -7.43
CA THR A 105 -18.98 -29.67 -8.48
C THR A 105 -19.03 -28.97 -9.84
N TYR A 106 -19.17 -29.72 -10.92
CA TYR A 106 -19.59 -29.16 -12.20
C TYR A 106 -20.83 -28.27 -12.00
N THR A 107 -20.95 -27.19 -12.77
CA THR A 107 -22.14 -26.33 -12.85
C THR A 107 -22.18 -25.73 -14.26
N VAL A 108 -23.37 -25.62 -14.84
CA VAL A 108 -23.57 -24.99 -16.15
C VAL A 108 -23.40 -23.48 -16.07
N ASP A 109 -22.76 -22.87 -17.08
CA ASP A 109 -22.41 -21.44 -17.08
C ASP A 109 -23.61 -20.53 -16.88
N VAL A 110 -24.77 -20.89 -17.43
CA VAL A 110 -25.99 -20.06 -17.36
C VAL A 110 -26.38 -19.72 -15.91
N ILE A 111 -26.13 -20.63 -14.97
CA ILE A 111 -26.38 -20.41 -13.54
C ILE A 111 -25.38 -19.38 -13.01
N SER A 112 -24.08 -19.64 -13.14
CA SER A 112 -23.02 -18.74 -12.65
C SER A 112 -23.10 -17.34 -13.27
N LEU A 113 -23.34 -17.24 -14.58
CA LEU A 113 -23.48 -15.97 -15.30
C LEU A 113 -24.73 -15.18 -14.89
N GLN A 114 -25.76 -15.82 -14.33
CA GLN A 114 -26.91 -15.10 -13.80
C GLN A 114 -26.54 -14.27 -12.56
N CYS A 115 -25.59 -14.74 -11.74
CA CYS A 115 -25.03 -13.97 -10.63
C CYS A 115 -24.02 -12.93 -11.12
N LEU A 116 -23.03 -13.37 -11.91
CA LEU A 116 -21.88 -12.54 -12.27
C LEU A 116 -22.23 -11.30 -13.09
N ARG A 117 -23.33 -11.32 -13.88
CA ARG A 117 -23.80 -10.15 -14.64
C ARG A 117 -24.13 -8.92 -13.79
N TYR A 118 -24.40 -9.11 -12.50
CA TYR A 118 -24.67 -8.01 -11.58
C TYR A 118 -23.39 -7.27 -11.14
N VAL A 119 -22.22 -7.87 -11.35
CA VAL A 119 -20.92 -7.46 -10.80
C VAL A 119 -19.78 -7.64 -11.82
N GLU A 120 -20.03 -7.51 -13.13
CA GLU A 120 -19.04 -7.74 -14.21
C GLU A 120 -17.80 -6.83 -14.15
N LYS A 121 -17.90 -5.70 -13.43
CA LYS A 121 -16.81 -4.73 -13.23
C LYS A 121 -16.03 -4.97 -11.94
N VAL A 122 -16.47 -5.91 -11.12
CA VAL A 122 -15.81 -6.25 -9.84
C VAL A 122 -14.70 -7.26 -10.14
N PRO A 123 -13.47 -7.06 -9.63
CA PRO A 123 -12.40 -8.05 -9.71
C PRO A 123 -12.85 -9.44 -9.27
N LEU A 124 -12.28 -10.48 -9.87
CA LEU A 124 -12.67 -11.87 -9.64
C LEU A 124 -11.44 -12.75 -9.36
N ILE A 125 -11.54 -13.54 -8.29
CA ILE A 125 -10.68 -14.70 -8.07
C ILE A 125 -11.50 -15.96 -8.38
N LEU A 126 -10.95 -16.81 -9.24
CA LEU A 126 -11.43 -18.18 -9.42
C LEU A 126 -10.59 -19.10 -8.53
N PHE A 127 -11.20 -19.66 -7.49
CA PHE A 127 -10.55 -20.66 -6.64
C PHE A 127 -10.91 -22.07 -7.13
N LEU A 128 -9.98 -22.69 -7.85
CA LEU A 128 -10.06 -24.08 -8.25
C LEU A 128 -9.64 -24.98 -7.09
N ARG A 129 -10.66 -25.45 -6.35
CA ARG A 129 -10.51 -26.31 -5.18
C ARG A 129 -10.64 -27.80 -5.50
N GLN A 130 -10.09 -28.62 -4.61
CA GLN A 130 -10.38 -30.05 -4.51
C GLN A 130 -10.34 -30.54 -3.05
N SER A 131 -11.06 -31.63 -2.76
CA SER A 131 -11.21 -32.19 -1.41
C SER A 131 -9.99 -32.97 -0.89
N HIS A 132 -9.10 -33.39 -1.79
CA HIS A 132 -7.86 -34.10 -1.50
C HIS A 132 -6.72 -33.58 -2.38
N ARG A 133 -5.47 -33.79 -1.98
CA ARG A 133 -4.29 -33.33 -2.72
C ARG A 133 -4.01 -34.17 -3.96
N ASP A 134 -4.04 -35.49 -3.79
CA ASP A 134 -3.62 -36.46 -4.80
C ASP A 134 -4.81 -37.04 -5.55
N ILE A 135 -4.57 -37.65 -6.72
CA ILE A 135 -5.62 -38.37 -7.45
C ILE A 135 -6.01 -39.61 -6.64
N ASP A 136 -7.30 -39.73 -6.32
CA ASP A 136 -7.84 -40.90 -5.62
C ASP A 136 -8.10 -42.05 -6.60
N PHE A 137 -7.13 -42.96 -6.72
CA PHE A 137 -7.24 -44.18 -7.55
C PHE A 137 -8.25 -45.21 -7.02
N GLN A 138 -8.81 -45.01 -5.84
CA GLN A 138 -9.85 -45.87 -5.25
C GLN A 138 -11.22 -45.18 -5.20
N GLY A 139 -11.30 -43.95 -5.73
CA GLY A 139 -12.52 -43.14 -5.74
C GLY A 139 -13.62 -43.74 -6.63
N ASN A 140 -14.87 -43.54 -6.23
CA ASN A 140 -16.04 -43.87 -7.05
C ASN A 140 -16.50 -42.63 -7.84
N TYR A 141 -17.58 -42.79 -8.63
CA TYR A 141 -18.10 -41.71 -9.45
C TYR A 141 -18.55 -40.48 -8.65
N GLU A 142 -19.13 -40.67 -7.45
CA GLU A 142 -19.51 -39.55 -6.58
C GLU A 142 -18.28 -38.74 -6.13
N GLN A 143 -17.17 -39.41 -5.83
CA GLN A 143 -15.90 -38.75 -5.50
C GLN A 143 -15.33 -38.01 -6.71
N THR A 144 -15.51 -38.52 -7.93
CA THR A 144 -15.19 -37.77 -9.16
C THR A 144 -16.06 -36.52 -9.30
N LEU A 145 -17.38 -36.62 -9.06
CA LEU A 145 -18.29 -35.48 -9.11
C LEU A 145 -17.97 -34.42 -8.05
N ARG A 146 -17.61 -34.81 -6.82
CA ARG A 146 -17.19 -33.93 -5.72
C ARG A 146 -15.96 -33.07 -6.04
N ASN A 147 -15.15 -33.48 -7.03
CA ASN A 147 -13.96 -32.75 -7.46
C ASN A 147 -14.04 -32.31 -8.94
N SER A 148 -15.26 -32.26 -9.51
CA SER A 148 -15.47 -31.89 -10.91
C SER A 148 -15.48 -30.38 -11.19
N ALA A 149 -15.04 -29.56 -10.22
CA ALA A 149 -14.96 -28.10 -10.32
C ALA A 149 -14.12 -27.60 -11.51
N MET A 150 -13.10 -28.36 -11.93
CA MET A 150 -12.28 -28.03 -13.10
C MET A 150 -13.10 -27.96 -14.40
N ILE A 151 -14.16 -28.76 -14.52
CA ILE A 151 -15.07 -28.71 -15.69
C ILE A 151 -15.82 -27.39 -15.68
N ALA A 152 -16.36 -26.97 -14.53
CA ALA A 152 -17.05 -25.68 -14.41
C ALA A 152 -16.10 -24.49 -14.64
N ALA A 153 -14.90 -24.55 -14.06
CA ALA A 153 -13.91 -23.48 -14.18
C ALA A 153 -13.42 -23.28 -15.63
N SER A 154 -13.08 -24.36 -16.33
CA SER A 154 -12.63 -24.28 -17.73
C SER A 154 -13.75 -23.83 -18.69
N GLN A 155 -14.98 -24.28 -18.45
CA GLN A 155 -16.16 -23.82 -19.20
C GLN A 155 -16.38 -22.31 -18.99
N LEU A 156 -16.43 -21.86 -17.74
CA LEU A 156 -16.71 -20.48 -17.37
C LEU A 156 -15.64 -19.50 -17.88
N THR A 157 -14.36 -19.83 -17.72
CA THR A 157 -13.24 -18.99 -18.20
C THR A 157 -13.16 -18.95 -19.73
N GLY A 158 -13.54 -20.05 -20.41
CA GLY A 158 -13.75 -20.04 -21.86
C GLY A 158 -14.87 -19.09 -22.27
N THR A 159 -15.95 -19.03 -21.48
CA THR A 159 -17.08 -18.11 -21.71
C THR A 159 -16.71 -16.66 -21.43
N PHE A 160 -15.93 -16.36 -20.38
CA PHE A 160 -15.38 -15.01 -20.11
C PHE A 160 -14.66 -14.45 -21.33
N ARG A 161 -13.73 -15.24 -21.91
CA ARG A 161 -12.99 -14.85 -23.12
C ARG A 161 -13.91 -14.62 -24.34
N LYS A 162 -14.96 -15.43 -24.51
CA LYS A 162 -15.92 -15.27 -25.61
C LYS A 162 -16.79 -14.03 -25.45
N MET A 163 -17.10 -13.64 -24.22
CA MET A 163 -17.97 -12.51 -23.90
C MET A 163 -17.21 -11.19 -23.72
N GLY A 164 -15.88 -11.22 -23.53
CA GLY A 164 -15.10 -10.01 -23.22
C GLY A 164 -15.41 -9.45 -21.83
N ILE A 165 -15.63 -10.35 -20.85
CA ILE A 165 -15.88 -9.99 -19.45
C ILE A 165 -14.85 -10.66 -18.56
N PHE A 166 -14.56 -10.05 -17.39
CA PHE A 166 -13.55 -10.55 -16.45
C PHE A 166 -12.20 -10.85 -17.14
N GLU A 167 -11.68 -9.92 -17.95
CA GLU A 167 -10.47 -10.17 -18.75
C GLU A 167 -9.22 -10.40 -17.90
N ASN A 168 -9.17 -9.77 -16.72
CA ASN A 168 -8.06 -9.81 -15.77
C ASN A 168 -8.50 -10.43 -14.43
N PHE A 169 -8.83 -11.72 -14.44
CA PHE A 169 -9.16 -12.48 -13.23
C PHE A 169 -7.96 -13.24 -12.69
N GLU A 170 -7.93 -13.44 -11.38
CA GLU A 170 -6.89 -14.22 -10.70
C GLU A 170 -7.32 -15.68 -10.54
N VAL A 171 -6.38 -16.62 -10.66
CA VAL A 171 -6.63 -18.05 -10.48
C VAL A 171 -5.82 -18.57 -9.32
N VAL A 172 -6.52 -19.06 -8.31
CA VAL A 172 -5.92 -19.76 -7.18
C VAL A 172 -6.27 -21.24 -7.27
N VAL A 173 -5.29 -22.12 -7.09
CA VAL A 173 -5.46 -23.57 -7.17
C VAL A 173 -4.97 -24.21 -5.88
N GLY A 174 -5.72 -25.16 -5.32
CA GLY A 174 -5.23 -25.99 -4.22
C GLY A 174 -6.31 -26.81 -3.53
N ALA A 175 -5.91 -27.59 -2.53
CA ALA A 175 -6.85 -28.41 -1.77
C ALA A 175 -7.47 -27.62 -0.59
N ASP A 176 -8.68 -28.01 -0.18
CA ASP A 176 -9.45 -27.28 0.84
C ASP A 176 -8.70 -27.04 2.17
N PHE A 177 -7.79 -27.95 2.52
CA PHE A 177 -7.07 -27.94 3.80
C PHE A 177 -5.70 -27.24 3.71
N GLU A 178 -5.25 -26.85 2.53
CA GLU A 178 -3.95 -26.20 2.34
C GLU A 178 -4.04 -24.73 2.68
N GLU A 179 -3.04 -24.20 3.39
CA GLU A 179 -3.04 -22.79 3.82
C GLU A 179 -2.63 -21.84 2.69
N GLU A 180 -1.82 -22.31 1.74
CA GLU A 180 -1.23 -21.49 0.67
C GLU A 180 -2.26 -20.84 -0.28
N PRO A 181 -3.29 -21.55 -0.78
CA PRO A 181 -4.36 -20.94 -1.58
C PRO A 181 -5.06 -19.78 -0.86
N TYR A 182 -5.36 -19.93 0.43
CA TYR A 182 -6.03 -18.89 1.20
C TYR A 182 -5.12 -17.69 1.49
N ARG A 183 -3.80 -17.90 1.60
CA ARG A 183 -2.82 -16.80 1.64
C ARG A 183 -2.79 -16.04 0.31
N LEU A 184 -2.83 -16.72 -0.83
CA LEU A 184 -2.92 -16.06 -2.15
C LEU A 184 -4.20 -15.26 -2.31
N ILE A 185 -5.35 -15.81 -1.88
CA ILE A 185 -6.63 -15.10 -1.86
C ILE A 185 -6.54 -13.85 -0.97
N ARG A 186 -5.91 -13.96 0.21
CA ARG A 186 -5.70 -12.82 1.12
C ARG A 186 -4.87 -11.72 0.46
N LYS A 187 -3.75 -12.07 -0.20
CA LYS A 187 -2.90 -11.12 -0.90
C LYS A 187 -3.64 -10.32 -1.98
N TYR A 188 -4.48 -11.00 -2.77
CA TYR A 188 -5.28 -10.32 -3.79
C TYR A 188 -6.37 -9.43 -3.16
N ALA A 189 -6.99 -9.88 -2.05
CA ALA A 189 -7.93 -9.05 -1.30
C ALA A 189 -7.27 -7.80 -0.69
N ASP A 190 -6.01 -7.90 -0.23
CA ASP A 190 -5.24 -6.76 0.25
C ASP A 190 -4.92 -5.77 -0.88
N ALA A 191 -4.58 -6.26 -2.07
CA ALA A 191 -4.40 -5.42 -3.26
C ALA A 191 -5.70 -4.68 -3.66
N VAL A 192 -6.83 -5.37 -3.69
CA VAL A 192 -8.16 -4.75 -3.94
C VAL A 192 -8.48 -3.70 -2.86
N GLY A 193 -8.23 -4.03 -1.60
CA GLY A 193 -8.42 -3.08 -0.50
C GLY A 193 -7.53 -1.84 -0.62
N THR A 194 -6.31 -2.02 -1.10
CA THR A 194 -5.34 -0.93 -1.33
C THR A 194 -5.77 -0.07 -2.51
N TYR A 195 -6.26 -0.68 -3.60
CA TYR A 195 -6.83 0.02 -4.75
C TYR A 195 -7.97 0.97 -4.35
N HIS A 196 -8.91 0.50 -3.51
CA HIS A 196 -9.99 1.35 -3.01
C HIS A 196 -9.51 2.41 -2.02
N TYR A 197 -8.59 2.04 -1.11
CA TYR A 197 -7.99 2.94 -0.14
C TYR A 197 -7.37 4.18 -0.80
N LEU A 198 -6.63 4.00 -1.90
CA LEU A 198 -5.98 5.11 -2.62
C LEU A 198 -6.97 6.14 -3.15
N ARG A 199 -8.16 5.71 -3.60
CA ARG A 199 -9.20 6.59 -4.14
C ARG A 199 -9.87 7.47 -3.08
N GLU A 200 -9.60 7.19 -1.80
CA GLU A 200 -10.10 7.94 -0.66
C GLU A 200 -9.05 8.87 -0.06
N LEU A 201 -7.83 8.92 -0.61
CA LEU A 201 -6.75 9.72 -0.04
C LEU A 201 -6.75 11.15 -0.53
N ASN A 202 -6.48 12.05 0.42
CA ASN A 202 -6.05 13.42 0.18
C ASN A 202 -4.54 13.53 0.41
N ILE A 203 -3.77 13.71 -0.66
CA ILE A 203 -2.34 13.95 -0.59
C ILE A 203 -2.10 15.46 -0.69
N GLY A 204 -1.42 16.05 0.29
CA GLY A 204 -1.03 17.46 0.24
C GLY A 204 0.38 17.63 -0.32
N ILE A 205 0.57 18.58 -1.24
CA ILE A 205 1.89 19.07 -1.62
C ILE A 205 2.08 20.48 -1.09
N ILE A 206 3.09 20.67 -0.24
CA ILE A 206 3.42 21.98 0.34
C ILE A 206 4.59 22.55 -0.44
N GLY A 207 4.35 23.60 -1.22
CA GLY A 207 5.33 24.16 -2.13
C GLY A 207 5.20 23.60 -3.55
N HIS A 208 6.30 23.14 -4.14
CA HIS A 208 6.35 22.66 -5.52
C HIS A 208 7.40 21.54 -5.67
N VAL A 209 7.45 20.88 -6.82
CA VAL A 209 8.56 19.95 -7.15
C VAL A 209 9.90 20.67 -7.08
N PHE A 210 10.92 20.00 -6.55
CA PHE A 210 12.24 20.60 -6.46
C PHE A 210 12.73 21.06 -7.84
N ARG A 211 13.32 22.25 -7.88
CA ARG A 211 13.58 22.94 -9.15
C ARG A 211 14.58 22.18 -10.01
N GLY A 212 14.10 21.65 -11.13
CA GLY A 212 14.92 20.95 -12.12
C GLY A 212 14.89 19.42 -12.02
N MET A 213 14.18 18.86 -11.04
CA MET A 213 13.93 17.42 -10.95
C MET A 213 12.71 17.04 -11.78
N PHE A 214 12.92 16.84 -13.09
CA PHE A 214 11.83 16.58 -14.03
C PHE A 214 11.20 15.19 -13.91
N ASP A 215 11.89 14.25 -13.27
CA ASP A 215 11.36 12.91 -13.01
C ASP A 215 10.25 12.90 -11.95
N HIS A 216 10.28 13.85 -11.01
CA HIS A 216 9.21 14.09 -10.04
C HIS A 216 8.00 14.84 -10.61
N GLU A 217 8.11 15.45 -11.79
CA GLU A 217 7.00 16.23 -12.36
C GLU A 217 5.79 15.32 -12.63
N PHE A 218 4.60 15.82 -12.27
CA PHE A 218 3.39 15.02 -12.32
C PHE A 218 2.18 15.79 -12.86
N ASP A 219 1.27 15.05 -13.49
CA ASP A 219 -0.08 15.50 -13.80
C ASP A 219 -1.05 14.96 -12.75
N ARG A 220 -1.64 15.85 -11.96
CA ARG A 220 -2.63 15.51 -10.93
C ARG A 220 -3.84 14.79 -11.51
N THR A 221 -4.27 15.15 -12.72
CA THR A 221 -5.39 14.49 -13.37
C THR A 221 -5.05 13.06 -13.77
N SER A 222 -3.81 12.82 -14.19
CA SER A 222 -3.27 11.48 -14.48
C SER A 222 -3.17 10.63 -13.21
N ILE A 223 -2.65 11.19 -12.10
CA ILE A 223 -2.57 10.53 -10.79
C ILE A 223 -3.98 10.15 -10.29
N THR A 224 -4.89 11.11 -10.20
CA THR A 224 -6.25 10.85 -9.70
C THR A 224 -7.01 9.87 -10.61
N GLY A 225 -6.82 9.99 -11.93
CA GLY A 225 -7.47 9.11 -12.91
C GLY A 225 -6.99 7.66 -12.85
N THR A 226 -5.69 7.45 -12.65
CA THR A 226 -5.06 6.11 -12.74
C THR A 226 -4.77 5.50 -11.37
N LEU A 227 -4.07 6.25 -10.51
CA LEU A 227 -3.61 5.77 -9.20
C LEU A 227 -4.67 5.95 -8.10
N GLY A 228 -5.56 6.93 -8.26
CA GLY A 228 -6.72 7.17 -7.39
C GLY A 228 -6.69 8.39 -6.46
N PRO A 229 -5.58 8.79 -5.81
CA PRO A 229 -5.62 9.82 -4.77
C PRO A 229 -5.87 11.21 -5.35
N GLN A 230 -6.45 12.08 -4.52
CA GLN A 230 -6.52 13.52 -4.78
C GLN A 230 -5.20 14.17 -4.38
N VAL A 231 -4.70 15.08 -5.20
CA VAL A 231 -3.48 15.84 -4.91
C VAL A 231 -3.85 17.31 -4.75
N ILE A 232 -3.60 17.84 -3.55
CA ILE A 232 -4.03 19.16 -3.09
C ILE A 232 -2.80 20.04 -2.93
N ASP A 233 -2.77 21.17 -3.65
CA ASP A 233 -1.72 22.16 -3.46
C ASP A 233 -1.98 22.92 -2.16
N ILE A 234 -0.94 23.04 -1.34
CA ILE A 234 -0.99 23.77 -0.07
C ILE A 234 0.01 24.91 -0.16
N GLN A 235 -0.49 26.12 0.13
CA GLN A 235 0.35 27.30 0.17
C GLN A 235 1.30 27.22 1.37
N ILE A 236 2.58 27.54 1.14
CA ILE A 236 3.58 27.59 2.20
C ILE A 236 3.14 28.55 3.33
N SER A 237 2.44 29.63 3.01
CA SER A 237 1.93 30.58 4.00
C SER A 237 0.99 29.92 5.01
N HIS A 238 0.20 28.91 4.63
CA HIS A 238 -0.68 28.21 5.58
C HIS A 238 0.12 27.49 6.67
N LEU A 239 1.27 26.90 6.32
CA LEU A 239 2.17 26.28 7.27
C LEU A 239 2.83 27.33 8.17
N LEU A 240 3.35 28.41 7.57
CA LEU A 240 4.02 29.49 8.32
C LEU A 240 3.05 30.20 9.28
N ASP A 241 1.82 30.49 8.87
CA ASP A 241 0.78 31.09 9.71
C ASP A 241 0.43 30.19 10.91
N LEU A 242 0.42 28.86 10.73
CA LEU A 242 0.22 27.91 11.82
C LEU A 242 1.42 27.85 12.74
N TRP A 243 2.63 27.91 12.18
CA TRP A 243 3.90 27.91 12.91
C TRP A 243 4.09 29.15 13.78
N GLU A 244 3.76 30.34 13.28
CA GLU A 244 3.80 31.59 14.04
C GLU A 244 2.84 31.60 15.24
N LYS A 245 1.75 30.83 15.18
CA LYS A 245 0.75 30.71 16.25
C LYS A 245 1.09 29.66 17.31
N VAL A 246 2.13 28.86 17.12
CA VAL A 246 2.54 27.88 18.14
C VAL A 246 3.22 28.61 19.29
N THR A 247 2.71 28.44 20.51
CA THR A 247 3.25 29.12 21.71
C THR A 247 4.43 28.35 22.32
N GLU A 248 5.23 29.00 23.16
CA GLU A 248 6.35 28.32 23.84
C GLU A 248 5.86 27.22 24.79
N GLU A 249 4.73 27.41 25.46
CA GLU A 249 4.14 26.40 26.34
C GLU A 249 3.75 25.13 25.56
N GLU A 250 3.20 25.29 24.36
CA GLU A 250 2.88 24.16 23.48
C GLU A 250 4.15 23.41 23.04
N VAL A 251 5.24 24.15 22.79
CA VAL A 251 6.54 23.57 22.42
C VAL A 251 7.13 22.76 23.58
N GLU A 252 7.13 23.32 24.79
CA GLU A 252 7.63 22.64 25.99
C GLU A 252 6.82 21.38 26.31
N GLU A 253 5.48 21.46 26.25
CA GLU A 253 4.61 20.31 26.46
C GLU A 253 4.87 19.21 25.44
N TYR A 254 4.96 19.58 24.15
CA TYR A 254 5.20 18.62 23.08
C TYR A 254 6.60 17.99 23.17
N ALA A 255 7.62 18.77 23.50
CA ALA A 255 8.98 18.26 23.74
C ALA A 255 9.01 17.25 24.91
N GLY A 256 8.16 17.46 25.94
CA GLY A 256 7.94 16.50 27.02
C GLY A 256 7.26 15.20 26.56
N GLN A 257 6.40 15.24 25.55
CA GLN A 257 5.78 14.03 24.96
C GLN A 257 6.77 13.22 24.11
N LEU A 258 7.83 13.87 23.60
CA LEU A 258 8.89 13.25 22.80
C LEU A 258 10.05 12.68 23.64
N GLU A 259 9.78 12.25 24.88
CA GLU A 259 10.75 11.54 25.73
C GLU A 259 11.43 10.35 25.03
N TRP A 260 10.73 9.71 24.10
CA TRP A 260 11.27 8.60 23.33
C TRP A 260 12.43 9.02 22.40
N VAL A 261 12.40 10.25 21.86
CA VAL A 261 13.49 10.81 21.03
C VAL A 261 14.72 11.06 21.90
N ARG A 262 14.51 11.55 23.13
CA ARG A 262 15.59 11.84 24.11
C ARG A 262 16.34 10.60 24.59
N ARG A 263 15.87 9.39 24.26
CA ARG A 263 16.58 8.14 24.54
C ARG A 263 17.77 7.91 23.59
N TYR A 264 17.75 8.55 22.42
CA TYR A 264 18.84 8.48 21.46
C TYR A 264 19.96 9.44 21.83
N ARG A 265 21.16 9.16 21.31
CA ARG A 265 22.32 10.04 21.52
C ARG A 265 22.20 11.26 20.62
N PHE A 266 22.17 12.45 21.22
CA PHE A 266 22.32 13.72 20.52
C PHE A 266 23.80 14.00 20.28
N GLN A 267 24.13 14.41 19.06
CA GLN A 267 25.47 14.79 18.64
C GLN A 267 25.37 16.07 17.82
N ASP A 268 26.06 17.12 18.27
CA ASP A 268 26.12 18.40 17.57
C ASP A 268 24.76 19.05 17.28
N VAL A 269 23.73 18.71 18.08
CA VAL A 269 22.40 19.34 18.10
C VAL A 269 22.15 19.91 19.50
N LYS A 270 21.83 21.20 19.54
CA LYS A 270 21.49 21.92 20.76
C LYS A 270 20.01 21.77 21.10
N GLU A 271 19.71 21.97 22.37
CA GLU A 271 18.32 21.96 22.87
C GLU A 271 17.43 22.98 22.14
N GLU A 272 17.94 24.18 21.86
CA GLU A 272 17.22 25.23 21.12
C GLU A 272 16.85 24.84 19.68
N GLU A 273 17.61 23.94 19.05
CA GLU A 273 17.34 23.42 17.70
C GLU A 273 16.25 22.34 17.77
N PHE A 274 16.33 21.45 18.76
CA PHE A 274 15.28 20.47 19.03
C PHE A 274 13.91 21.11 19.35
N LEU A 275 13.89 22.20 20.12
CA LEU A 275 12.64 22.92 20.41
C LEU A 275 12.05 23.61 19.16
N ARG A 276 12.88 24.13 18.25
CA ARG A 276 12.41 24.67 16.96
C ARG A 276 11.79 23.60 16.07
N GLU A 277 12.38 22.41 16.04
CA GLU A 277 11.82 21.22 15.37
C GLU A 277 10.49 20.78 15.98
N CYS A 278 10.36 20.84 17.31
CA CYS A 278 9.09 20.59 18.00
C CYS A 278 8.01 21.58 17.57
N ARG A 279 8.34 22.89 17.52
CA ARG A 279 7.43 23.93 17.03
C ARG A 279 6.96 23.63 15.61
N PHE A 280 7.89 23.30 14.71
CA PHE A 280 7.57 22.94 13.33
C PHE A 280 6.65 21.73 13.27
N THR A 281 6.94 20.68 14.03
CA THR A 281 6.14 19.47 14.08
C THR A 281 4.69 19.74 14.52
N ILE A 282 4.49 20.60 15.52
CA ILE A 282 3.14 21.01 15.96
C ILE A 282 2.39 21.67 14.81
N ALA A 283 3.01 22.64 14.15
CA ALA A 283 2.43 23.36 13.01
C ALA A 283 2.10 22.42 11.85
N TYR A 284 3.01 21.50 11.54
CA TYR A 284 2.84 20.51 10.48
C TYR A 284 1.67 19.56 10.76
N LYS A 285 1.54 19.05 12.00
CA LYS A 285 0.39 18.23 12.43
C LYS A 285 -0.92 19.02 12.46
N ARG A 286 -0.89 20.33 12.75
CA ARG A 286 -2.07 21.20 12.62
C ARG A 286 -2.47 21.37 11.16
N LEU A 287 -1.51 21.54 10.26
CA LEU A 287 -1.75 21.66 8.82
C LEU A 287 -2.39 20.38 8.25
N ILE A 288 -1.81 19.21 8.53
CA ILE A 288 -2.35 17.91 8.10
C ILE A 288 -3.82 17.76 8.53
N ARG A 289 -4.14 18.11 9.79
CA ARG A 289 -5.51 18.07 10.31
C ARG A 289 -6.42 19.11 9.66
N ARG A 290 -5.95 20.36 9.50
CA ARG A 290 -6.69 21.47 8.88
C ARG A 290 -7.10 21.14 7.44
N PHE A 291 -6.21 20.50 6.69
CA PHE A 291 -6.45 20.13 5.30
C PHE A 291 -6.96 18.69 5.12
N ARG A 292 -7.22 17.96 6.21
CA ARG A 292 -7.70 16.56 6.20
C ARG A 292 -6.86 15.68 5.27
N LEU A 293 -5.55 15.82 5.38
CA LEU A 293 -4.58 15.10 4.56
C LEU A 293 -4.31 13.72 5.14
N ASP A 294 -4.01 12.78 4.26
CA ASP A 294 -3.66 11.40 4.59
C ASP A 294 -2.18 11.10 4.34
N ALA A 295 -1.57 11.90 3.49
CA ALA A 295 -0.13 11.94 3.27
C ALA A 295 0.27 13.34 2.83
N VAL A 296 1.55 13.67 3.00
CA VAL A 296 2.05 15.01 2.71
C VAL A 296 3.45 14.98 2.11
N CYS A 297 3.62 15.65 0.98
CA CYS A 297 4.91 15.91 0.38
C CYS A 297 5.30 17.35 0.69
N PHE A 298 6.42 17.55 1.38
CA PHE A 298 6.90 18.86 1.77
C PHE A 298 8.12 19.23 0.95
N LEU A 299 8.04 20.32 0.16
CA LEU A 299 9.26 20.91 -0.37
C LEU A 299 10.03 21.57 0.77
N GLY A 300 10.95 20.82 1.36
CA GLY A 300 12.02 21.38 2.15
C GLY A 300 13.05 22.10 1.28
N GLN A 301 14.13 22.53 1.92
CA GLN A 301 15.39 22.96 1.33
C GLN A 301 15.51 24.40 0.84
N HIS A 302 14.69 25.38 1.25
CA HIS A 302 15.02 26.81 1.03
C HIS A 302 14.24 27.75 1.96
N TYR A 303 12.99 28.07 1.57
CA TYR A 303 12.29 29.24 2.10
C TYR A 303 11.72 28.98 3.49
N VAL A 304 11.19 27.78 3.71
CA VAL A 304 10.58 27.42 4.99
C VAL A 304 11.66 27.34 6.06
N GLU A 305 12.79 26.69 5.77
CA GLU A 305 13.96 26.56 6.65
C GLU A 305 14.50 27.91 7.08
N VAL A 306 14.59 28.88 6.15
CA VAL A 306 15.01 30.26 6.45
C VAL A 306 14.00 30.97 7.36
N LYS A 307 12.71 30.71 7.19
CA LYS A 307 11.64 31.36 7.98
C LYS A 307 11.46 30.75 9.36
N THR A 308 11.51 29.43 9.47
CA THR A 308 11.30 28.70 10.71
C THR A 308 12.60 28.52 11.50
N GLY A 309 13.74 28.61 10.82
CA GLY A 309 15.06 28.36 11.37
C GLY A 309 15.32 26.88 11.66
N CYS A 310 14.56 25.93 11.12
CA CYS A 310 14.71 24.50 11.38
C CYS A 310 14.66 23.69 10.09
N THR A 311 15.08 22.42 10.11
CA THR A 311 15.03 21.51 8.95
C THR A 311 13.64 20.93 8.74
N GLY A 312 12.87 20.74 9.84
CA GLY A 312 11.56 20.11 9.82
C GLY A 312 11.60 18.58 9.79
N TYR A 313 12.80 17.98 9.81
CA TYR A 313 12.98 16.53 9.71
C TYR A 313 12.39 15.77 10.91
N LEU A 314 12.33 16.39 12.11
CA LEU A 314 11.69 15.76 13.26
C LEU A 314 10.21 15.47 12.99
N ALA A 315 9.53 16.31 12.22
CA ALA A 315 8.13 16.08 11.88
C ALA A 315 7.97 14.78 11.09
N SER A 316 8.79 14.57 10.06
CA SER A 316 8.79 13.34 9.26
C SER A 316 9.16 12.11 10.09
N VAL A 317 10.11 12.23 11.02
CA VAL A 317 10.48 11.16 11.96
C VAL A 317 9.32 10.78 12.87
N VAL A 318 8.60 11.76 13.43
CA VAL A 318 7.42 11.52 14.27
C VAL A 318 6.31 10.84 13.45
N LEU A 319 6.01 11.33 12.26
CA LEU A 319 4.97 10.74 11.41
C LEU A 319 5.32 9.31 11.00
N ALA A 320 6.59 9.04 10.66
CA ALA A 320 7.07 7.69 10.36
C ALA A 320 6.96 6.75 11.57
N LYS A 321 7.28 7.24 12.77
CA LYS A 321 7.14 6.47 14.02
C LYS A 321 5.68 6.16 14.35
N GLU A 322 4.77 7.11 14.12
CA GLU A 322 3.32 6.97 14.33
C GLU A 322 2.66 6.08 13.27
N LYS A 323 3.21 6.03 12.05
CA LYS A 323 2.76 5.21 10.90
C LYS A 323 1.36 5.57 10.38
N GLN A 324 0.79 6.66 10.87
CA GLN A 324 -0.55 7.14 10.52
C GLN A 324 -0.55 7.96 9.23
N TYR A 325 0.48 8.80 9.02
CA TYR A 325 0.61 9.66 7.85
C TYR A 325 1.95 9.37 7.18
N MET A 326 1.93 9.22 5.86
CA MET A 326 3.16 9.13 5.08
C MET A 326 3.62 10.54 4.73
N ALA A 327 4.92 10.76 4.82
CA ALA A 327 5.53 12.03 4.47
C ALA A 327 6.85 11.82 3.72
N ASN A 328 7.07 12.60 2.68
CA ASN A 328 8.33 12.70 1.97
C ASN A 328 8.62 14.14 1.51
N THR A 329 9.69 14.34 0.74
CA THR A 329 10.20 15.65 0.34
C THR A 329 10.27 15.84 -1.18
N GLU A 330 10.73 17.02 -1.61
CA GLU A 330 11.13 17.38 -2.99
C GLU A 330 10.01 17.35 -4.05
N GLY A 331 8.76 17.20 -3.60
CA GLY A 331 7.59 17.14 -4.47
C GLY A 331 7.37 15.78 -5.12
N ASP A 332 8.03 14.71 -4.66
CA ASP A 332 7.84 13.35 -5.18
C ASP A 332 6.49 12.76 -4.74
N VAL A 333 5.41 13.19 -5.42
CA VAL A 333 4.06 12.68 -5.15
C VAL A 333 3.93 11.21 -5.55
N ASN A 334 4.62 10.77 -6.59
CA ASN A 334 4.53 9.38 -7.07
C ASN A 334 5.13 8.39 -6.05
N GLY A 335 6.29 8.73 -5.49
CA GLY A 335 6.92 8.03 -4.38
C GLY A 335 6.05 8.07 -3.13
N LEU A 336 5.41 9.21 -2.84
CA LEU A 336 4.49 9.30 -1.70
C LEU A 336 3.28 8.36 -1.84
N VAL A 337 2.72 8.22 -3.04
CA VAL A 337 1.68 7.23 -3.33
C VAL A 337 2.20 5.81 -3.07
N MET A 338 3.41 5.50 -3.51
CA MET A 338 4.04 4.20 -3.22
C MET A 338 4.28 3.99 -1.72
N MET A 339 4.63 5.03 -0.96
CA MET A 339 4.71 4.95 0.50
C MET A 339 3.35 4.60 1.12
N CYS A 340 2.27 5.23 0.67
CA CYS A 340 0.91 4.91 1.12
C CYS A 340 0.52 3.46 0.81
N ILE A 341 0.87 2.96 -0.39
CA ILE A 341 0.64 1.57 -0.80
C ILE A 341 1.36 0.60 0.14
N MET A 342 2.68 0.78 0.29
CA MET A 342 3.50 -0.12 1.11
C MET A 342 3.12 -0.03 2.59
N ASN A 343 2.76 1.15 3.09
CA ASN A 343 2.21 1.31 4.45
C ASN A 343 0.91 0.53 4.62
N ARG A 344 -0.02 0.62 3.66
CA ARG A 344 -1.30 -0.10 3.73
C ARG A 344 -1.10 -1.62 3.74
N LEU A 345 -0.17 -2.12 2.93
CA LEU A 345 0.11 -3.56 2.81
C LEU A 345 0.87 -4.13 4.01
N THR A 346 1.75 -3.34 4.65
CA THR A 346 2.68 -3.84 5.67
C THR A 346 2.42 -3.33 7.08
N GLY A 347 1.67 -2.24 7.24
CA GLY A 347 1.52 -1.50 8.49
C GLY A 347 2.80 -0.77 8.94
N GLN A 348 3.83 -0.67 8.09
CA GLN A 348 5.10 0.00 8.39
C GLN A 348 5.13 1.40 7.76
N ALA A 349 5.98 2.29 8.25
CA ALA A 349 6.38 3.47 7.49
C ALA A 349 7.53 3.05 6.54
N PRO A 350 7.33 3.07 5.21
CA PRO A 350 8.39 2.77 4.27
C PRO A 350 9.49 3.83 4.34
N LEU A 351 10.72 3.44 4.00
CA LEU A 351 11.83 4.35 3.82
C LEU A 351 11.71 4.99 2.44
N PHE A 352 11.83 6.31 2.39
CA PHE A 352 11.99 7.10 1.18
C PHE A 352 13.48 7.39 1.02
N GLY A 353 14.07 6.98 -0.09
CA GLY A 353 15.50 7.20 -0.31
C GLY A 353 15.88 7.26 -1.78
N GLU A 354 17.16 7.47 -2.03
CA GLU A 354 17.75 7.75 -3.32
C GLU A 354 18.81 6.69 -3.65
N TRP A 355 19.04 6.45 -4.94
CA TRP A 355 20.14 5.60 -5.39
C TRP A 355 21.49 6.26 -5.11
N GLY A 356 22.24 5.75 -4.14
CA GLY A 356 23.59 6.20 -3.79
C GLY A 356 24.70 5.45 -4.52
N GLU A 357 25.80 5.18 -3.82
CA GLU A 357 26.91 4.41 -4.37
C GLU A 357 26.64 2.90 -4.39
N TYR A 358 27.28 2.19 -5.33
CA TYR A 358 27.20 0.73 -5.40
C TYR A 358 28.52 0.07 -4.96
N GLY A 359 28.42 -1.00 -4.18
CA GLY A 359 29.54 -1.82 -3.73
C GLY A 359 29.62 -3.14 -4.48
N GLU A 360 30.69 -3.38 -5.23
CA GLU A 360 30.91 -4.66 -5.93
C GLU A 360 31.17 -5.82 -4.96
N LYS A 361 31.89 -5.56 -3.87
CA LYS A 361 32.24 -6.57 -2.87
C LYS A 361 31.01 -7.00 -2.07
N GLU A 362 30.16 -6.04 -1.74
CA GLU A 362 28.92 -6.23 -0.99
C GLU A 362 27.78 -6.73 -1.89
N ASN A 363 27.91 -6.55 -3.22
CA ASN A 363 26.86 -6.72 -4.21
C ASN A 363 25.60 -5.92 -3.84
N ALA A 364 25.77 -4.67 -3.41
CA ALA A 364 24.69 -3.87 -2.85
C ALA A 364 24.73 -2.42 -3.33
N MET A 365 23.57 -1.79 -3.32
CA MET A 365 23.37 -0.36 -3.48
C MET A 365 23.22 0.28 -2.11
N GLN A 366 23.93 1.35 -1.83
CA GLN A 366 23.59 2.22 -0.71
C GLN A 366 22.39 3.07 -1.10
N MET A 367 21.30 2.92 -0.38
CA MET A 367 20.18 3.84 -0.40
C MET A 367 20.47 4.93 0.63
N MET A 368 20.51 6.18 0.19
CA MET A 368 20.60 7.36 1.06
C MET A 368 19.19 7.91 1.26
N MET A 369 18.92 8.53 2.40
CA MET A 369 17.63 9.14 2.67
C MET A 369 17.87 10.64 2.91
N HIS A 370 16.90 11.33 3.51
CA HIS A 370 16.92 12.77 3.77
C HIS A 370 16.94 13.10 5.27
N GLY A 371 17.69 12.34 6.06
CA GLY A 371 17.84 12.57 7.50
C GLY A 371 16.61 12.24 8.35
N TYR A 372 15.65 11.49 7.80
CA TYR A 372 14.45 11.03 8.51
C TYR A 372 14.04 9.59 8.14
N GLY A 373 13.35 8.94 9.06
CA GLY A 373 12.81 7.59 8.93
C GLY A 373 12.33 7.07 10.29
N ASP A 374 11.57 5.97 10.33
CA ASP A 374 11.18 5.32 11.59
C ASP A 374 12.43 4.72 12.26
N PRO A 375 12.88 5.21 13.44
CA PRO A 375 14.07 4.71 14.09
C PRO A 375 13.98 3.24 14.51
N ASP A 376 12.78 2.66 14.57
CA ASP A 376 12.61 1.21 14.80
C ASP A 376 13.18 0.36 13.65
N LEU A 377 13.45 0.97 12.49
CA LEU A 377 14.10 0.33 11.35
C LEU A 377 15.62 0.16 11.55
N ALA A 378 16.21 0.80 12.56
CA ALA A 378 17.58 0.53 12.96
C ALA A 378 17.72 -0.86 13.60
N LYS A 379 18.97 -1.33 13.76
CA LYS A 379 19.27 -2.58 14.47
C LYS A 379 18.89 -2.55 15.96
N GLY A 380 18.94 -1.37 16.54
CA GLY A 380 18.70 -1.12 17.96
C GLY A 380 18.87 0.38 18.25
N PRO A 381 18.34 0.87 19.38
CA PRO A 381 18.42 2.29 19.75
C PRO A 381 19.86 2.82 19.89
N GLU A 382 20.83 1.96 20.22
CA GLU A 382 22.25 2.29 20.29
C GLU A 382 22.89 2.60 18.93
N HIS A 383 22.22 2.22 17.84
CA HIS A 383 22.64 2.49 16.46
C HIS A 383 21.99 3.75 15.88
N VAL A 384 21.12 4.42 16.63
CA VAL A 384 20.44 5.65 16.23
C VAL A 384 21.10 6.85 16.91
N ARG A 385 21.34 7.90 16.13
CA ARG A 385 21.78 9.20 16.64
C ARG A 385 20.86 10.31 16.14
N ILE A 386 20.69 11.34 16.95
CA ILE A 386 20.16 12.63 16.51
C ILE A 386 21.37 13.50 16.23
N THR A 387 21.56 13.91 14.99
CA THR A 387 22.77 14.59 14.50
C THR A 387 22.43 15.97 13.94
N ALA A 388 23.46 16.79 13.73
CA ALA A 388 23.36 17.91 12.79
C ALA A 388 22.88 17.39 11.42
N THR A 389 22.31 18.28 10.61
CA THR A 389 22.02 17.92 9.21
C THR A 389 23.29 18.12 8.36
N PRO A 390 23.58 17.18 7.42
CA PRO A 390 24.71 17.32 6.52
C PRO A 390 24.54 18.46 5.51
N GLU A 391 23.31 18.99 5.35
CA GLU A 391 22.96 20.03 4.39
C GLU A 391 22.52 21.33 5.07
N ASN A 392 22.97 22.46 4.54
CA ASN A 392 22.57 23.76 5.03
C ASN A 392 21.74 24.55 4.01
N TRP A 393 20.42 24.41 4.15
CA TRP A 393 19.43 25.10 3.34
C TRP A 393 18.97 26.45 3.91
N GLY A 394 19.76 27.04 4.81
CA GLY A 394 19.49 28.36 5.39
C GLY A 394 18.71 28.34 6.70
N HIS A 395 18.57 27.18 7.34
CA HIS A 395 18.15 27.07 8.74
C HIS A 395 19.21 27.71 9.67
N GLN A 396 18.86 27.94 10.95
CA GLN A 396 19.80 28.55 11.89
C GLN A 396 20.48 27.48 12.75
N GLY A 397 21.81 27.55 12.85
CA GLY A 397 22.58 26.59 13.64
C GLY A 397 22.95 25.34 12.84
N SER A 398 23.01 24.18 13.50
CA SER A 398 23.38 22.89 12.88
C SER A 398 22.18 22.10 12.36
N GLY A 399 20.95 22.51 12.71
CA GLY A 399 19.71 21.82 12.35
C GLY A 399 19.58 20.45 13.03
N LEU A 400 18.62 19.63 12.58
CA LEU A 400 18.38 18.30 13.13
C LEU A 400 18.22 17.28 12.00
N SER A 401 18.91 16.16 12.16
CA SER A 401 18.80 14.96 11.35
C SER A 401 18.77 13.72 12.24
N VAL A 402 18.32 12.59 11.69
CA VAL A 402 18.41 11.27 12.30
C VAL A 402 19.38 10.43 11.49
N GLU A 403 20.28 9.76 12.19
CA GLU A 403 21.30 8.92 11.58
C GLU A 403 21.18 7.47 12.07
N PHE A 404 20.94 6.56 11.13
CA PHE A 404 21.09 5.11 11.34
C PHE A 404 21.22 4.37 10.01
N THR A 405 21.87 3.21 10.03
CA THR A 405 21.73 2.24 8.92
C THR A 405 20.69 1.20 9.28
N ALA A 406 19.73 0.98 8.38
CA ALA A 406 18.61 0.08 8.59
C ALA A 406 19.07 -1.37 8.85
N ARG A 407 18.29 -2.12 9.64
CA ARG A 407 18.57 -3.50 10.03
C ARG A 407 18.57 -4.46 8.84
N PRO A 408 19.23 -5.63 8.93
CA PRO A 408 19.14 -6.59 7.85
C PRO A 408 17.76 -7.24 7.75
N GLY A 409 17.38 -7.70 6.57
CA GLY A 409 16.15 -8.46 6.34
C GLY A 409 15.62 -8.38 4.90
N PRO A 410 14.62 -9.21 4.56
CA PRO A 410 13.98 -9.13 3.25
C PRO A 410 13.29 -7.79 3.08
N VAL A 411 13.44 -7.18 1.90
CA VAL A 411 12.82 -5.90 1.56
C VAL A 411 12.22 -5.95 0.16
N THR A 412 11.21 -5.11 -0.04
CA THR A 412 10.66 -4.78 -1.36
C THR A 412 10.98 -3.33 -1.66
N ILE A 413 11.46 -3.05 -2.87
CA ILE A 413 11.69 -1.71 -3.39
C ILE A 413 10.69 -1.41 -4.51
N GLY A 414 10.19 -0.19 -4.56
CA GLY A 414 9.27 0.22 -5.60
C GLY A 414 9.14 1.73 -5.74
N HIS A 415 8.59 2.15 -6.87
CA HIS A 415 8.27 3.53 -7.23
C HIS A 415 7.28 3.53 -8.40
N LEU A 416 6.71 4.68 -8.73
CA LEU A 416 5.73 4.88 -9.80
C LEU A 416 6.21 5.98 -10.74
N ILE A 417 6.05 5.79 -12.05
CA ILE A 417 6.35 6.83 -13.02
C ILE A 417 5.35 6.79 -14.15
N ASP A 418 4.97 7.96 -14.68
CA ASP A 418 4.20 8.10 -15.91
C ASP A 418 5.15 8.55 -17.02
N ASP A 419 5.24 7.79 -18.11
CA ASP A 419 6.07 8.18 -19.24
C ASP A 419 5.34 8.16 -20.58
N LYS A 420 5.91 8.90 -21.52
CA LYS A 420 5.33 9.07 -22.86
C LYS A 420 5.19 7.77 -23.66
N ARG A 421 6.04 6.78 -23.42
CA ARG A 421 6.15 5.57 -24.24
C ARG A 421 5.16 4.50 -23.79
N ASP A 422 5.14 4.23 -22.51
CA ASP A 422 4.45 3.09 -21.91
C ASP A 422 3.32 3.52 -20.97
N GLY A 423 3.15 4.83 -20.71
CA GLY A 423 2.22 5.37 -19.72
C GLY A 423 2.71 5.10 -18.30
N TRP A 424 1.77 4.86 -17.39
CA TRP A 424 2.09 4.51 -16.01
C TRP A 424 2.81 3.16 -15.91
N ARG A 425 3.91 3.17 -15.16
CA ARG A 425 4.71 2.00 -14.81
C ARG A 425 4.99 1.94 -13.32
N MET A 426 5.11 0.73 -12.80
CA MET A 426 5.43 0.44 -11.40
C MET A 426 6.72 -0.37 -11.33
N LEU A 427 7.72 0.19 -10.64
CA LEU A 427 8.95 -0.51 -10.28
C LEU A 427 8.64 -1.48 -9.15
N ILE A 428 9.01 -2.75 -9.32
CA ILE A 428 8.84 -3.78 -8.29
C ILE A 428 10.13 -4.59 -8.20
N GLY A 429 10.89 -4.40 -7.13
CA GLY A 429 12.12 -5.14 -6.87
C GLY A 429 12.06 -5.88 -5.54
N LYS A 430 12.60 -7.10 -5.53
CA LYS A 430 12.85 -7.87 -4.30
C LYS A 430 14.34 -7.87 -4.00
N GLY A 431 14.67 -7.74 -2.73
CA GLY A 431 16.05 -7.89 -2.28
C GLY A 431 16.17 -8.09 -0.78
N GLU A 432 17.38 -7.88 -0.30
CA GLU A 432 17.73 -8.00 1.11
C GLU A 432 18.44 -6.72 1.56
N ALA A 433 17.97 -6.10 2.65
CA ALA A 433 18.78 -5.14 3.38
C ALA A 433 19.91 -5.92 4.07
N ILE A 434 21.17 -5.58 3.80
CA ILE A 434 22.33 -6.26 4.41
C ILE A 434 22.88 -5.49 5.60
N ALA A 435 23.56 -6.20 6.48
CA ALA A 435 24.07 -5.64 7.72
C ALA A 435 25.29 -4.73 7.51
N ALA A 436 25.23 -3.49 8.03
CA ALA A 436 26.41 -2.66 8.30
C ALA A 436 26.90 -2.85 9.75
N ALA A 437 28.20 -3.01 9.99
CA ALA A 437 28.73 -3.28 11.34
C ALA A 437 28.42 -2.13 12.32
N GLN A 438 28.53 -0.89 11.84
CA GLN A 438 28.06 0.33 12.50
C GLN A 438 27.22 1.11 11.49
N SER A 439 26.37 2.01 11.98
CA SER A 439 25.66 2.96 11.10
C SER A 439 26.70 3.77 10.33
N ILE A 440 26.50 3.91 9.02
CA ILE A 440 27.36 4.72 8.15
C ILE A 440 27.36 6.15 8.70
N PRO A 441 28.52 6.70 9.07
CA PRO A 441 28.60 7.98 9.77
C PRO A 441 28.48 9.15 8.77
N CYS A 442 27.28 9.34 8.22
CA CYS A 442 26.96 10.34 7.19
C CYS A 442 25.89 11.34 7.64
N GLU A 443 25.52 11.33 8.92
CA GLU A 443 24.50 12.20 9.52
C GLU A 443 23.11 12.03 8.90
N ASP A 444 22.88 10.85 8.29
CA ASP A 444 21.67 10.49 7.55
C ASP A 444 21.23 9.04 7.82
N VAL A 445 19.99 8.73 7.43
CA VAL A 445 19.47 7.38 7.35
C VAL A 445 19.99 6.72 6.08
N THR A 446 20.37 5.44 6.20
CA THR A 446 20.88 4.65 5.07
C THR A 446 20.33 3.22 5.09
N LEU A 447 20.29 2.57 3.94
CA LEU A 447 20.01 1.13 3.82
C LEU A 447 20.92 0.53 2.74
N LEU A 448 21.50 -0.65 3.01
CA LEU A 448 22.31 -1.36 2.02
C LEU A 448 21.43 -2.40 1.31
N TYR A 449 20.94 -2.07 0.12
CA TYR A 449 20.05 -2.93 -0.67
C TYR A 449 20.83 -3.89 -1.54
N LYS A 450 20.72 -5.19 -1.26
CA LYS A 450 21.29 -6.26 -2.09
C LYS A 450 20.21 -6.82 -3.03
N PRO A 451 20.29 -6.56 -4.35
CA PRO A 451 19.39 -7.17 -5.33
C PRO A 451 19.66 -8.68 -5.51
N GLU A 452 18.71 -9.39 -6.11
CA GLU A 452 18.84 -10.82 -6.45
C GLU A 452 19.82 -11.09 -7.60
N ILE A 453 20.19 -10.05 -8.36
CA ILE A 453 21.13 -10.10 -9.49
C ILE A 453 22.44 -9.38 -9.16
N PRO A 454 23.52 -9.54 -9.97
CA PRO A 454 24.75 -8.79 -9.76
C PRO A 454 24.52 -7.28 -9.78
N ILE A 455 25.14 -6.55 -8.85
CA ILE A 455 24.88 -5.11 -8.63
C ILE A 455 25.11 -4.27 -9.89
N LYS A 456 26.11 -4.58 -10.70
CA LYS A 456 26.36 -3.90 -11.99
C LYS A 456 25.24 -4.11 -13.00
N ASP A 457 24.64 -5.30 -12.99
CA ASP A 457 23.51 -5.62 -13.87
C ASP A 457 22.24 -4.96 -13.36
N PHE A 458 22.04 -4.91 -12.03
CA PHE A 458 20.96 -4.14 -11.41
C PHE A 458 21.04 -2.65 -11.75
N VAL A 459 22.19 -2.01 -11.55
CA VAL A 459 22.38 -0.59 -11.91
C VAL A 459 22.11 -0.36 -13.39
N ARG A 460 22.64 -1.22 -14.27
CA ARG A 460 22.36 -1.11 -15.72
C ARG A 460 20.86 -1.26 -16.02
N LYS A 461 20.15 -2.12 -15.29
CA LYS A 461 18.72 -2.33 -15.44
C LYS A 461 17.94 -1.10 -15.00
N ILE A 462 18.16 -0.61 -13.79
CA ILE A 462 17.51 0.62 -13.25
C ILE A 462 17.70 1.80 -14.22
N LEU A 463 18.94 2.09 -14.62
CA LEU A 463 19.24 3.21 -15.51
C LEU A 463 18.62 3.07 -16.92
N LYS A 464 18.46 1.83 -17.42
CA LYS A 464 17.82 1.59 -18.72
C LYS A 464 16.30 1.63 -18.65
N THR A 465 15.72 1.26 -17.51
CA THR A 465 14.28 1.32 -17.29
C THR A 465 13.81 2.76 -17.12
N GLY A 466 14.67 3.66 -16.62
CA GLY A 466 14.36 5.09 -16.49
C GLY A 466 13.24 5.33 -15.48
N PHE A 467 13.38 4.73 -14.30
CA PHE A 467 12.60 5.15 -13.12
C PHE A 467 13.26 6.34 -12.46
N ASP A 468 12.49 6.92 -11.54
CA ASP A 468 12.88 8.01 -10.67
C ASP A 468 14.20 7.74 -9.91
N HIS A 469 14.92 8.81 -9.57
CA HIS A 469 16.08 8.70 -8.68
C HIS A 469 15.71 8.33 -7.24
N HIS A 470 14.45 8.55 -6.86
CA HIS A 470 13.88 8.06 -5.62
C HIS A 470 13.40 6.62 -5.71
N ALA A 471 13.41 5.95 -4.57
CA ALA A 471 12.86 4.64 -4.39
C ALA A 471 12.28 4.48 -2.98
N ILE A 472 11.18 3.74 -2.90
CA ILE A 472 10.49 3.46 -1.65
C ILE A 472 10.78 2.03 -1.23
N ILE A 473 11.19 1.84 0.02
CA ILE A 473 11.60 0.55 0.56
C ILE A 473 10.76 0.17 1.78
N CYS A 474 10.17 -1.02 1.79
CA CYS A 474 9.55 -1.60 2.97
C CYS A 474 10.14 -2.97 3.30
N TYR A 475 10.14 -3.36 4.59
CA TYR A 475 10.52 -4.73 4.96
C TYR A 475 9.41 -5.72 4.64
N GLY A 476 9.82 -6.92 4.22
CA GLY A 476 8.94 -7.98 3.75
C GLY A 476 8.90 -8.09 2.23
N ASP A 477 8.25 -9.13 1.74
CA ASP A 477 8.03 -9.39 0.32
C ASP A 477 6.56 -9.13 -0.02
N VAL A 478 6.30 -7.95 -0.60
CA VAL A 478 4.97 -7.53 -1.08
C VAL A 478 4.94 -7.44 -2.61
N THR A 479 5.90 -8.06 -3.30
CA THR A 479 6.02 -7.96 -4.77
C THR A 479 4.79 -8.48 -5.51
N GLN A 480 4.15 -9.52 -4.99
CA GLN A 480 2.94 -10.11 -5.57
C GLN A 480 1.73 -9.19 -5.39
N GLU A 481 1.55 -8.62 -4.20
CA GLU A 481 0.51 -7.65 -3.88
C GLU A 481 0.64 -6.38 -4.73
N LEU A 482 1.86 -5.86 -4.91
CA LEU A 482 2.14 -4.76 -5.83
C LEU A 482 1.82 -5.13 -7.29
N GLY A 483 2.15 -6.36 -7.70
CA GLY A 483 1.81 -6.88 -9.02
C GLY A 483 0.29 -6.90 -9.27
N TYR A 484 -0.49 -7.41 -8.31
CA TYR A 484 -1.96 -7.38 -8.38
C TYR A 484 -2.51 -5.96 -8.42
N LEU A 485 -1.95 -5.06 -7.61
CA LEU A 485 -2.37 -3.66 -7.60
C LEU A 485 -2.10 -2.97 -8.94
N ALA A 486 -0.94 -3.21 -9.55
CA ALA A 486 -0.61 -2.70 -10.88
C ALA A 486 -1.61 -3.19 -11.94
N ASP A 487 -1.99 -4.47 -11.91
CA ASP A 487 -2.99 -5.02 -12.82
C ASP A 487 -4.38 -4.39 -12.62
N LEU A 488 -4.79 -4.15 -11.37
CA LEU A 488 -6.05 -3.47 -11.02
C LEU A 488 -6.07 -2.01 -11.50
N MET A 489 -4.92 -1.32 -11.48
CA MET A 489 -4.78 0.06 -11.95
C MET A 489 -4.58 0.16 -13.47
N GLY A 490 -4.27 -0.94 -14.17
CA GLY A 490 -3.84 -0.91 -15.56
C GLY A 490 -2.44 -0.31 -15.76
N VAL A 491 -1.57 -0.45 -14.76
CA VAL A 491 -0.20 0.05 -14.72
C VAL A 491 0.76 -1.06 -15.15
N LYS A 492 1.74 -0.74 -15.99
CA LYS A 492 2.74 -1.71 -16.44
C LYS A 492 3.71 -2.08 -15.31
N LYS A 493 4.00 -3.37 -15.16
CA LYS A 493 4.93 -3.89 -14.15
C LYS A 493 6.35 -3.94 -14.70
N ASP A 494 7.29 -3.30 -14.04
CA ASP A 494 8.73 -3.42 -14.32
C ASP A 494 9.43 -4.09 -13.14
N GLN A 495 9.67 -5.40 -13.28
CA GLN A 495 10.34 -6.17 -12.25
C GLN A 495 11.86 -6.02 -12.36
N VAL A 496 12.52 -5.62 -11.27
CA VAL A 496 13.98 -5.36 -11.23
C VAL A 496 14.79 -6.38 -10.47
#